data_AF-E9HTR6-F1
#
_entry.id   AF-E9HTR6-F1
#
_cell.length_a   1.000
_cell.length_b   1.000
_cell.length_c   1.000
_cell.angle_alpha   90.00
_cell.angle_beta   90.00
_cell.angle_gamma   90.00
#
_symmetry.space_group_name_H-M   'P 1'
#
loop_
_entity.id
_entity.type
_entity.pdbx_description
1 polymer ?
#
loop_
_entity_poly.entity_id
_entity_poly.type
_entity_poly.pdbx_seq_one_letter_code
_entity_poly.pdbx_strand_id
1 'polypeptide(L)'
;MERRKEADKTKGGKWFNLPATEMTEEKLRDLEIIQMRSILNPKQFYKKNDLKVVPKYFQVGTVVDSHADFYHDRVPKKDRKKNLVDELMANADFQRYNKRKYAEIIQTKPGTRIASKTKKRK
;
A
#
# COMPACT_ATOMS: atom_id res chain seq x y z
N MET A 1 36.30 8.65 4.43
CA MET A 1 34.92 8.86 3.94
C MET A 1 34.24 7.56 3.49
N GLU A 2 34.96 6.65 2.82
CA GLU A 2 34.49 5.33 2.36
C GLU A 2 33.75 4.52 3.43
N ARG A 3 34.34 4.33 4.62
CA ARG A 3 33.77 3.53 5.73
C ARG A 3 32.43 4.05 6.27
N ARG A 4 32.17 5.36 6.17
CA ARG A 4 30.86 5.95 6.55
C ARG A 4 29.80 5.67 5.49
N LYS A 5 30.18 5.76 4.21
CA LYS A 5 29.29 5.39 3.09
C LYS A 5 28.91 3.91 3.13
N GLU A 6 29.82 3.02 3.52
CA GLU A 6 29.53 1.59 3.70
C GLU A 6 28.63 1.33 4.91
N ALA A 7 28.83 2.05 6.01
CA ALA A 7 27.95 1.97 7.17
C ALA A 7 26.53 2.47 6.85
N ASP A 8 26.39 3.50 6.00
CA ASP A 8 25.08 4.03 5.60
C ASP A 8 24.29 3.12 4.65
N LYS A 9 24.93 2.11 4.05
CA LYS A 9 24.28 1.12 3.17
C LYS A 9 23.49 0.08 3.96
N THR A 10 23.79 -0.13 5.24
CA THR A 10 23.10 -1.14 6.06
C THR A 10 22.70 -0.56 7.40
N LYS A 11 21.68 -1.13 8.04
CA LYS A 11 21.27 -0.71 9.39
C LYS A 11 22.24 -1.21 10.50
N GLY A 12 23.38 -1.78 10.10
CA GLY A 12 24.44 -2.30 10.97
C GLY A 12 24.16 -3.68 11.57
N GLY A 13 25.16 -4.21 12.28
CA GLY A 13 25.14 -5.58 12.81
C GLY A 13 24.07 -5.86 13.87
N LYS A 14 23.59 -4.83 14.58
CA LYS A 14 22.48 -4.96 15.54
C LYS A 14 21.15 -5.31 14.87
N TRP A 15 21.04 -5.07 13.57
CA TRP A 15 19.86 -5.34 12.77
C TRP A 15 20.21 -6.18 11.54
N PHE A 16 21.05 -7.19 11.76
CA PHE A 16 21.46 -8.20 10.77
C PHE A 16 21.86 -7.62 9.40
N ASN A 17 22.46 -6.42 9.39
CA ASN A 17 22.87 -5.71 8.18
C ASN A 17 21.74 -5.50 7.15
N LEU A 18 20.52 -5.18 7.61
CA LEU A 18 19.40 -4.87 6.72
C LEU A 18 19.80 -3.80 5.68
N PRO A 19 19.72 -4.10 4.37
CA PRO A 19 20.19 -3.20 3.34
C PRO A 19 19.27 -1.98 3.18
N ALA A 20 19.85 -0.87 2.75
CA ALA A 20 19.12 0.27 2.21
C ALA A 20 18.65 -0.10 0.79
N THR A 21 17.41 -0.56 0.69
CA THR A 21 16.83 -0.95 -0.60
C THR A 21 16.61 0.27 -1.48
N GLU A 22 16.92 0.14 -2.77
CA GLU A 22 16.66 1.18 -3.76
C GLU A 22 15.16 1.47 -3.90
N MET A 23 14.81 2.76 -3.87
CA MET A 23 13.45 3.28 -4.02
C MET A 23 13.03 3.27 -5.49
N THR A 24 12.63 2.11 -5.98
CA THR A 24 11.92 1.98 -7.26
C THR A 24 10.47 2.48 -7.11
N GLU A 25 9.85 2.98 -8.17
CA GLU A 25 8.45 3.47 -8.13
C GLU A 25 7.45 2.42 -7.62
N GLU A 26 7.63 1.15 -7.97
CA GLU A 26 6.75 0.06 -7.53
C GLU A 26 6.74 -0.08 -6.01
N LYS A 27 7.93 -0.13 -5.40
CA LYS A 27 8.10 -0.19 -3.94
C LYS A 27 7.55 1.05 -3.25
N LEU A 28 7.68 2.22 -3.88
CA LEU A 28 7.11 3.45 -3.34
C LEU A 28 5.59 3.37 -3.27
N ARG A 29 4.93 2.88 -4.33
CA ARG A 29 3.47 2.65 -4.33
C ARG A 29 3.04 1.64 -3.26
N ASP A 30 3.78 0.54 -3.11
CA ASP A 30 3.50 -0.44 -2.06
C ASP A 30 3.62 0.19 -0.66
N LEU A 31 4.63 1.03 -0.42
CA LEU A 31 4.85 1.71 0.86
C LEU A 31 3.77 2.76 1.16
N GLU A 32 3.33 3.51 0.14
CA GLU A 32 2.19 4.44 0.27
C GLU A 32 0.91 3.71 0.65
N ILE A 33 0.63 2.57 0.02
CA ILE A 33 -0.53 1.73 0.37
C ILE A 33 -0.46 1.27 1.82
N ILE A 34 0.71 0.83 2.29
CA ILE A 34 0.91 0.43 3.69
C ILE A 34 0.65 1.60 4.65
N GLN A 35 1.08 2.82 4.28
CA GLN A 35 0.81 4.02 5.06
C GLN A 35 -0.70 4.33 5.11
N MET A 36 -1.42 4.09 4.00
CA MET A 36 -2.86 4.30 3.87
C MET A 36 -3.71 3.10 4.32
N ARG A 37 -3.12 2.10 4.99
CA ARG A 37 -3.83 0.85 5.38
C ARG A 37 -5.13 1.06 6.17
N SER A 38 -5.24 2.17 6.90
CA SER A 38 -6.45 2.53 7.67
C SER A 38 -7.67 2.83 6.79
N ILE A 39 -7.46 3.17 5.52
CA ILE A 39 -8.52 3.56 4.58
C ILE A 39 -8.89 2.38 3.65
N LEU A 40 -7.99 1.40 3.49
CA LEU A 40 -8.17 0.29 2.56
C LEU A 40 -9.38 -0.61 2.90
N ASN A 41 -9.60 -0.87 4.19
CA ASN A 41 -10.70 -1.71 4.66
C ASN A 41 -11.51 -0.97 5.73
N PRO A 42 -12.80 -0.66 5.49
CA PRO A 42 -13.63 0.06 6.44
C PRO A 42 -13.92 -0.71 7.73
N LYS A 43 -13.72 -2.03 7.74
CA LYS A 43 -13.98 -2.89 8.91
C LYS A 43 -12.75 -3.09 9.79
N GLN A 44 -11.57 -2.70 9.33
CA GLN A 44 -10.31 -2.97 10.02
C GLN A 44 -9.64 -1.67 10.45
N PHE A 45 -9.65 -1.41 11.75
CA PHE A 45 -9.04 -0.24 12.34
C PHE A 45 -7.65 -0.57 12.84
N TYR A 46 -6.64 0.07 12.24
CA TYR A 46 -5.25 -0.06 12.67
C TYR A 46 -4.87 1.08 13.61
N LYS A 47 -3.83 0.84 14.43
CA LYS A 47 -3.16 1.92 15.15
C LYS A 47 -2.62 2.95 14.14
N LYS A 48 -2.76 4.24 14.49
CA LYS A 48 -2.27 5.37 13.69
C LYS A 48 -0.78 5.17 13.37
N ASN A 49 -0.39 5.55 12.16
CA ASN A 49 1.00 5.47 11.75
C ASN A 49 1.78 6.64 12.36
N ASP A 50 2.81 6.33 13.14
CA ASP A 50 3.70 7.34 13.75
C ASP A 50 4.74 7.84 12.74
N LEU A 51 5.04 7.03 11.70
CA LEU A 51 6.02 7.35 10.67
C LEU A 51 5.35 8.09 9.51
N LYS A 52 5.63 9.40 9.40
CA LYS A 52 5.20 10.23 8.26
C LYS A 52 6.07 10.03 7.01
N VAL A 53 7.30 9.56 7.20
CA VAL A 53 8.31 9.42 6.14
C VAL A 53 8.50 7.95 5.79
N VAL A 54 8.70 7.68 4.51
CA VAL A 54 9.01 6.34 4.00
C VAL A 54 10.33 5.85 4.63
N PRO A 55 10.39 4.62 5.17
CA PRO A 55 11.58 4.12 5.83
C PRO A 55 12.75 3.95 4.84
N LYS A 56 13.96 4.39 5.24
CA LYS A 56 15.20 4.22 4.44
C LYS A 56 15.65 2.76 4.31
N TYR A 57 15.48 1.99 5.38
CA TYR A 57 15.90 0.58 5.44
C TYR A 57 14.67 -0.30 5.53
N PHE A 58 14.42 -1.08 4.49
CA PHE A 58 13.30 -2.03 4.42
C PHE A 58 13.65 -3.16 3.46
N GLN A 59 12.94 -4.27 3.58
CA GLN A 59 13.04 -5.41 2.68
C GLN A 59 11.63 -5.91 2.36
N VAL A 60 11.42 -6.31 1.11
CA VAL A 60 10.18 -6.95 0.68
C VAL A 60 10.41 -8.46 0.71
N GLY A 61 9.52 -9.16 1.39
CA GLY A 61 9.54 -10.62 1.50
C GLY A 61 8.17 -11.20 1.26
N THR A 62 8.12 -12.47 0.86
CA THR A 62 6.89 -13.23 0.64
C THR A 62 6.65 -14.17 1.81
N VAL A 63 5.39 -14.28 2.25
CA VAL A 63 5.01 -15.26 3.28
C VAL A 63 5.11 -16.66 2.68
N VAL A 64 5.76 -17.57 3.42
CA VAL A 64 5.86 -18.99 3.06
C VAL A 64 4.78 -19.74 3.83
N ASP A 65 3.91 -20.46 3.11
CA ASP A 65 2.80 -21.18 3.74
C ASP A 65 3.31 -22.31 4.64
N SER A 66 2.62 -22.51 5.76
CA SER A 66 2.82 -23.68 6.62
C SER A 66 2.12 -24.90 6.03
N HIS A 67 2.68 -26.09 6.26
CA HIS A 67 2.05 -27.35 5.88
C HIS A 67 0.84 -27.71 6.76
N ALA A 68 0.70 -27.06 7.91
CA ALA A 68 -0.38 -27.34 8.86
C ALA A 68 -1.74 -26.79 8.41
N ASP A 69 -1.78 -25.57 7.82
CA ASP A 69 -3.02 -24.87 7.47
C ASP A 69 -3.24 -24.81 5.95
N PHE A 70 -3.47 -25.99 5.35
CA PHE A 70 -3.55 -26.12 3.89
C PHE A 70 -4.77 -25.44 3.26
N TYR A 71 -5.92 -25.43 3.95
CA TYR A 71 -7.21 -25.07 3.33
C TYR A 71 -7.63 -23.61 3.49
N HIS A 72 -7.18 -22.93 4.55
CA HIS A 72 -7.69 -21.60 4.90
C HIS A 72 -6.69 -20.47 4.62
N ASP A 73 -5.42 -20.68 4.93
CA ASP A 73 -4.41 -19.63 4.83
C ASP A 73 -3.64 -19.65 3.51
N ARG A 74 -3.64 -20.80 2.82
CA ARG A 74 -2.83 -20.97 1.62
C ARG A 74 -3.42 -20.24 0.42
N VAL A 75 -2.64 -19.31 -0.15
CA VAL A 75 -2.99 -18.63 -1.39
C VAL A 75 -2.62 -19.50 -2.61
N PRO A 76 -3.57 -19.87 -3.50
CA PRO A 76 -3.27 -20.62 -4.72
C PRO A 76 -2.30 -19.88 -5.65
N LYS A 77 -1.50 -20.64 -6.42
CA LYS A 77 -0.47 -20.07 -7.32
C LYS A 77 -1.01 -19.02 -8.32
N LYS A 78 -2.26 -19.18 -8.76
CA LYS A 78 -2.93 -18.26 -9.70
C LYS A 78 -3.23 -16.88 -9.10
N ASP A 79 -3.46 -16.85 -7.79
CA ASP A 79 -3.89 -15.65 -7.06
C ASP A 79 -2.69 -14.88 -6.50
N ARG A 80 -1.53 -15.54 -6.33
CA ARG A 80 -0.26 -14.89 -5.96
C ARG A 80 0.18 -13.90 -7.02
N LYS A 81 0.42 -12.65 -6.62
CA LYS A 81 1.01 -11.63 -7.50
C LYS A 81 2.43 -11.28 -7.04
N LYS A 82 3.08 -10.39 -7.79
CA LYS A 82 4.46 -9.97 -7.52
C LYS A 82 4.50 -8.90 -6.43
N ASN A 83 3.55 -7.95 -6.49
CA ASN A 83 3.53 -6.75 -5.65
C ASN A 83 2.21 -6.65 -4.87
N LEU A 84 2.22 -5.92 -3.76
CA LEU A 84 1.04 -5.73 -2.91
C LEU A 84 -0.07 -4.97 -3.64
N VAL A 85 0.30 -3.95 -4.42
CA VAL A 85 -0.64 -3.20 -5.26
C VAL A 85 -1.38 -4.13 -6.22
N ASP A 86 -0.67 -5.06 -6.86
CA ASP A 86 -1.26 -5.97 -7.86
C ASP A 86 -2.26 -6.94 -7.22
N GLU A 87 -1.99 -7.41 -6.00
CA GLU A 87 -2.93 -8.26 -5.24
C GLU A 87 -4.21 -7.50 -4.89
N LEU A 88 -4.08 -6.25 -4.47
CA LEU A 88 -5.23 -5.39 -4.19
C LEU A 88 -6.03 -5.08 -5.45
N MET A 89 -5.35 -4.82 -6.58
CA MET A 89 -6.01 -4.60 -7.86
C MET A 89 -6.70 -5.87 -8.39
N ALA A 90 -6.21 -7.07 -8.09
CA ALA A 90 -6.89 -8.30 -8.46
C ALA A 90 -8.19 -8.55 -7.68
N ASN A 91 -8.38 -7.90 -6.52
CA ASN A 91 -9.56 -8.08 -5.69
C ASN A 91 -10.76 -7.25 -6.19
N ALA A 92 -11.79 -7.92 -6.68
CA ALA A 92 -13.00 -7.29 -7.22
C ALA A 92 -13.80 -6.49 -6.17
N ASP A 93 -13.87 -6.99 -4.93
CA ASP A 93 -14.62 -6.31 -3.86
C ASP A 93 -13.95 -4.98 -3.48
N PHE A 94 -12.62 -4.99 -3.44
CA PHE A 94 -11.82 -3.79 -3.20
C PHE A 94 -12.04 -2.74 -4.29
N GLN A 95 -12.00 -3.14 -5.56
CA GLN A 95 -12.28 -2.22 -6.68
C GLN A 95 -13.70 -1.63 -6.60
N ARG A 96 -14.71 -2.46 -6.33
CA ARG A 96 -16.11 -2.02 -6.23
C ARG A 96 -16.29 -1.01 -5.10
N TYR A 97 -15.71 -1.29 -3.93
CA TYR A 97 -15.76 -0.39 -2.78
C TYR A 97 -15.12 0.97 -3.11
N ASN A 98 -13.89 0.95 -3.65
CA ASN A 98 -13.15 2.17 -3.98
C ASN A 98 -13.84 2.99 -5.05
N LYS A 99 -14.36 2.35 -6.10
CA LYS A 99 -15.11 3.04 -7.17
C LYS A 99 -16.34 3.76 -6.62
N ARG A 100 -17.11 3.08 -5.75
CA ARG A 100 -18.28 3.67 -5.10
C ARG A 100 -17.90 4.87 -4.24
N LYS A 101 -16.89 4.73 -3.37
CA LYS A 101 -16.46 5.80 -2.48
C LYS A 101 -15.84 6.98 -3.21
N TYR A 102 -15.08 6.71 -4.27
CA TYR A 102 -14.54 7.75 -5.13
C TYR A 102 -15.64 8.60 -5.79
N ALA A 103 -16.69 7.96 -6.31
CA ALA A 103 -17.83 8.68 -6.89
C ALA A 103 -18.56 9.56 -5.87
N GLU A 104 -18.78 9.04 -4.64
CA GLU A 104 -19.38 9.77 -3.52
C GLU A 104 -18.55 11.02 -3.14
N ILE A 105 -17.22 10.87 -3.08
CA ILE A 105 -16.29 11.98 -2.79
C ILE A 105 -16.31 13.03 -3.91
N ILE A 106 -16.35 12.63 -5.18
CA ILE A 106 -16.42 13.58 -6.30
C ILE A 106 -17.73 14.38 -6.30
N GLN A 107 -18.85 13.72 -6.00
CA GLN A 107 -20.16 14.37 -5.97
C GLN A 107 -20.32 15.34 -4.78
N THR A 108 -19.60 15.08 -3.69
CA THR A 108 -19.58 15.93 -2.50
C THR A 108 -18.57 17.08 -2.62
N LYS A 109 -17.57 16.98 -3.51
CA LYS A 109 -16.64 18.08 -3.78
C LYS A 109 -17.39 19.34 -4.28
N PRO A 110 -17.20 20.51 -3.64
CA PRO A 110 -18.03 21.70 -3.86
C PRO A 110 -17.88 22.35 -5.25
N GLY A 111 -16.78 22.09 -5.98
CA GLY A 111 -16.54 22.65 -7.32
C GLY A 111 -17.43 22.08 -8.43
N THR A 112 -17.87 20.82 -8.31
CA THR A 112 -18.64 20.13 -9.36
C THR A 112 -20.12 20.53 -9.35
N ARG A 113 -20.66 20.90 -8.18
CA ARG A 113 -22.06 21.31 -8.00
C ARG A 113 -22.37 22.70 -8.55
N ILE A 114 -21.37 23.56 -8.65
CA ILE A 114 -21.53 24.92 -9.19
C ILE A 114 -21.66 24.86 -10.72
N ALA A 115 -20.85 24.02 -11.39
CA ALA A 115 -20.89 23.86 -12.85
C ALA A 115 -22.23 23.28 -13.37
N SER A 116 -22.88 22.40 -12.62
CA SER A 116 -24.15 21.78 -13.03
C SER A 116 -25.37 22.69 -12.85
N LYS A 117 -25.32 23.68 -11.95
CA LYS A 117 -26.39 24.69 -11.78
C LYS A 117 -26.40 25.74 -12.88
N THR A 118 -25.24 26.09 -13.44
CA THR A 118 -25.14 27.12 -14.50
C THR A 118 -25.66 26.62 -15.85
N LYS A 119 -25.57 25.32 -16.14
CA LYS A 119 -26.07 24.72 -17.40
C LYS A 119 -27.60 24.59 -17.50
N LYS A 120 -28.34 24.71 -16.40
CA LYS A 120 -29.82 24.61 -16.36
C LYS A 120 -30.54 25.97 -16.50
N ARG A 121 -29.81 27.08 -16.69
CA ARG A 121 -30.38 28.44 -16.77
C ARG A 121 -30.39 29.01 -18.20
N LYS A 122 -30.53 28.16 -19.22
CA LYS A 122 -30.71 28.58 -20.62
C LYS A 122 -31.91 27.85 -21.22
#